data_AF-A0A3M7MSI5-F1
#
_entry.id   AF-A0A3M7MSI5-F1
#
_cell.length_a   1.000
_cell.length_b   1.000
_cell.length_c   1.000
_cell.angle_alpha   90.00
_cell.angle_beta   90.00
_cell.angle_gamma   90.00
#
_symmetry.space_group_name_H-M   'P 1'
#
loop_
_entity.id
_entity.type
_entity.pdbx_description
1 polymer ?
#
loop_
_entity_poly.entity_id
_entity_poly.type
_entity_poly.pdbx_seq_one_letter_code
_entity_poly.pdbx_strand_id
1 'polypeptide(L)'
;MEENRTVIIQYIPPDDDEIIEEDDHAVWILCWLSCMDPFHSLFSCLFSLFAFVGLVLFWPLRICRQGDPFSTVLIRTIAPVFWNHLKQIYAPSAKKAHDFDFSAPRLMLVHLVLPIVSFGMAFFAWVAAVFWLFTLTMGNPDGTEKRDDGRATVLGARNYLEKYLLSALKNEP
;
A
#
# COMPACT_ATOMS: atom_id res chain seq x y z
N MET A 1 -53.42 7.67 -10.15
CA MET A 1 -53.03 6.99 -8.90
C MET A 1 -51.61 6.52 -9.09
N GLU A 2 -50.65 7.28 -8.58
CA GLU A 2 -49.21 6.97 -8.67
C GLU A 2 -48.87 5.85 -7.67
N GLU A 3 -48.26 4.80 -8.18
CA GLU A 3 -47.79 3.64 -7.44
C GLU A 3 -46.45 3.99 -6.77
N ASN A 4 -46.48 4.22 -5.46
CA ASN A 4 -45.30 4.53 -4.65
C ASN A 4 -44.40 3.29 -4.51
N ARG A 5 -43.38 3.17 -5.36
CA ARG A 5 -42.33 2.14 -5.21
C ARG A 5 -41.35 2.56 -4.11
N THR A 6 -41.48 1.93 -2.96
CA THR A 6 -40.49 2.02 -1.89
C THR A 6 -39.20 1.33 -2.32
N VAL A 7 -38.15 2.11 -2.56
CA VAL A 7 -36.79 1.60 -2.76
C VAL A 7 -36.30 1.05 -1.42
N ILE A 8 -36.29 -0.27 -1.27
CA ILE A 8 -35.71 -0.94 -0.11
C ILE A 8 -34.19 -0.86 -0.27
N ILE A 9 -33.58 0.13 0.40
CA ILE A 9 -32.12 0.18 0.56
C ILE A 9 -31.77 -0.91 1.59
N GLN A 10 -31.38 -2.07 1.10
CA GLN A 10 -30.89 -3.15 1.93
C GLN A 10 -29.53 -2.74 2.48
N TYR A 11 -29.47 -2.37 3.76
CA TYR A 11 -28.22 -2.18 4.47
C TYR A 11 -27.55 -3.55 4.55
N ILE A 12 -26.51 -3.76 3.75
CA ILE A 12 -25.56 -4.86 3.95
C ILE A 12 -24.66 -4.36 5.09
N PRO A 13 -24.79 -4.92 6.31
CA PRO A 13 -23.82 -4.61 7.35
C PRO A 13 -22.44 -5.00 6.81
N PRO A 14 -21.40 -4.16 7.00
CA PRO A 14 -20.03 -4.61 6.77
C PRO A 14 -19.82 -5.88 7.61
N ASP A 15 -19.14 -6.90 7.07
CA ASP A 15 -18.81 -8.10 7.83
C ASP A 15 -18.18 -7.67 9.17
N ASP A 16 -18.77 -8.09 10.29
CA ASP A 16 -18.39 -7.66 11.64
C ASP A 16 -16.90 -7.93 11.97
N ASP A 17 -16.23 -8.76 11.18
CA ASP A 17 -14.78 -9.03 11.25
C ASP A 17 -13.92 -7.86 10.74
N GLU A 18 -14.43 -6.97 9.86
CA GLU A 18 -13.65 -5.82 9.34
C GLU A 18 -13.64 -4.61 10.29
N ILE A 19 -14.65 -4.46 11.14
CA ILE A 19 -14.83 -3.26 11.99
C ILE A 19 -13.97 -3.34 13.27
N ILE A 20 -13.58 -4.54 13.71
CA ILE A 20 -12.86 -4.74 14.98
C ILE A 20 -11.33 -4.71 14.81
N GLU A 21 -10.77 -5.09 13.65
CA GLU A 21 -9.30 -5.10 13.42
C GLU A 21 -8.71 -3.76 12.96
N GLU A 22 -9.52 -2.79 12.50
CA GLU A 22 -9.02 -1.56 11.90
C GLU A 22 -8.45 -0.52 12.89
N ASP A 23 -8.86 -0.57 14.17
CA ASP A 23 -8.41 0.37 15.21
C ASP A 23 -6.95 0.08 15.66
N ASP A 24 -6.48 -1.18 15.54
CA ASP A 24 -5.20 -1.63 16.11
C ASP A 24 -3.96 -1.29 15.27
N HIS A 25 -4.12 -1.06 13.96
CA HIS A 25 -2.98 -0.90 13.05
C HIS A 25 -2.57 0.54 12.76
N ALA A 26 -3.41 1.54 13.05
CA ALA A 26 -3.13 2.93 12.67
C ALA A 26 -1.82 3.45 13.30
N VAL A 27 -1.57 3.17 14.57
CA VAL A 27 -0.31 3.56 15.25
C VAL A 27 0.89 2.85 14.64
N TRP A 28 0.74 1.57 14.29
CA TRP A 28 1.81 0.82 13.62
C TRP A 28 2.10 1.40 12.24
N ILE A 29 1.07 1.65 11.43
CA ILE A 29 1.17 2.23 10.10
C ILE A 29 1.87 3.59 10.19
N LEU A 30 1.50 4.43 11.16
CA LEU A 30 2.14 5.72 11.39
C LEU A 30 3.63 5.56 11.69
N CYS A 31 3.99 4.70 12.63
CA CYS A 31 5.40 4.41 12.98
C CYS A 31 6.18 3.87 11.78
N TRP A 32 5.56 2.98 10.99
CA TRP A 32 6.14 2.42 9.79
C TRP A 32 6.42 3.50 8.74
N LEU A 33 5.39 4.26 8.34
CA LEU A 33 5.49 5.36 7.37
C LEU A 33 6.48 6.44 7.80
N SER A 34 6.55 6.72 9.09
CA SER A 34 7.40 7.77 9.68
C SER A 34 8.90 7.50 9.56
N CYS A 35 9.33 6.23 9.57
CA CYS A 35 10.76 5.92 9.68
C CYS A 35 11.18 4.70 8.88
N MET A 36 10.46 3.58 8.95
CA MET A 36 10.89 2.32 8.32
C MET A 36 10.64 2.31 6.81
N ASP A 37 9.58 2.99 6.36
CA ASP A 37 9.16 3.02 4.97
C ASP A 37 10.23 3.62 4.02
N PRO A 38 10.91 4.75 4.34
CA PRO A 38 11.99 5.27 3.51
C PRO A 38 13.16 4.30 3.32
N PHE A 39 13.51 3.52 4.35
CA PHE A 39 14.58 2.54 4.24
C PHE A 39 14.13 1.31 3.43
N HIS A 40 12.92 0.83 3.66
CA HIS A 40 12.36 -0.30 2.92
C HIS A 40 12.22 0.01 1.42
N SER A 41 11.70 1.19 1.10
CA SER A 41 11.56 1.66 -0.28
C SER A 41 12.92 1.84 -0.97
N LEU A 42 13.94 2.38 -0.29
CA LEU A 42 15.30 2.46 -0.82
C LEU A 42 15.89 1.07 -1.09
N PHE A 43 15.74 0.13 -0.14
CA PHE A 43 16.18 -1.26 -0.33
C PHE A 43 15.46 -1.90 -1.52
N SER A 44 14.14 -1.70 -1.63
CA SER A 44 13.34 -2.23 -2.72
C SER A 44 13.74 -1.68 -4.08
N CYS A 45 14.08 -0.39 -4.15
CA CYS A 45 14.60 0.26 -5.36
C CYS A 45 15.95 -0.34 -5.78
N LEU A 46 16.89 -0.45 -4.84
CA LEU A 46 18.20 -1.06 -5.09
C LEU A 46 18.07 -2.53 -5.52
N PHE A 47 17.24 -3.31 -4.83
CA PHE A 47 16.97 -4.69 -5.17
C PHE A 47 16.41 -4.82 -6.60
N SER A 48 15.46 -3.97 -6.97
CA SER A 48 14.86 -3.97 -8.32
C SER A 48 15.89 -3.62 -9.40
N LEU A 49 16.76 -2.64 -9.13
CA LEU A 49 17.87 -2.29 -10.02
C LEU A 49 18.87 -3.45 -10.18
N PHE A 50 19.30 -4.06 -9.08
CA PHE A 50 20.22 -5.21 -9.12
C PHE A 50 19.60 -6.42 -9.80
N ALA A 51 18.31 -6.71 -9.55
CA ALA A 51 17.58 -7.76 -10.24
C ALA A 51 17.55 -7.49 -11.75
N PHE A 52 17.20 -6.27 -12.17
CA PHE A 52 17.18 -5.91 -13.59
C PHE A 52 18.56 -6.07 -14.24
N VAL A 53 19.60 -5.48 -13.65
CA VAL A 53 20.98 -5.55 -14.17
C VAL A 53 21.45 -7.00 -14.22
N GLY A 54 21.24 -7.77 -13.15
CA GLY A 54 21.58 -9.18 -13.10
C GLY A 54 20.86 -9.98 -14.19
N LEU A 55 19.54 -9.80 -14.34
CA LEU A 55 18.80 -10.47 -15.40
C LEU A 55 19.33 -10.10 -16.79
N VAL A 56 19.66 -8.83 -17.07
CA VAL A 56 20.22 -8.39 -18.36
C VAL A 56 21.59 -9.02 -18.61
N LEU A 57 22.47 -9.03 -17.61
CA LEU A 57 23.82 -9.60 -17.72
C LEU A 57 23.80 -11.12 -17.92
N PHE A 58 22.88 -11.83 -17.25
CA PHE A 58 22.76 -13.29 -17.33
C PHE A 58 21.75 -13.75 -18.39
N TRP A 59 21.03 -12.84 -19.05
CA TRP A 59 20.13 -13.15 -20.16
C TRP A 59 20.81 -13.89 -21.33
N PRO A 60 22.00 -13.49 -21.82
CA PRO A 60 22.65 -14.20 -22.93
C PRO A 60 22.95 -15.66 -22.62
N LEU A 61 23.19 -16.01 -21.34
CA LEU A 61 23.37 -17.40 -20.92
C LEU A 61 22.08 -18.24 -21.05
N ARG A 62 20.91 -17.60 -21.13
CA ARG A 62 19.61 -18.24 -21.28
C ARG A 62 19.14 -18.38 -22.72
N ILE A 63 19.84 -17.81 -23.71
CA ILE A 63 19.45 -17.86 -25.14
C ILE A 63 19.37 -19.30 -25.67
N CYS A 64 20.09 -20.26 -25.06
CA CYS A 64 20.07 -21.66 -25.45
C CYS A 64 19.02 -22.52 -24.72
N ARG A 65 18.23 -21.94 -23.79
CA ARG A 65 17.25 -22.69 -22.98
C ARG A 65 15.84 -22.16 -23.21
N GLN A 66 14.94 -23.02 -23.67
CA GLN A 66 13.50 -22.75 -23.70
C GLN A 66 13.03 -22.44 -22.27
N GLY A 67 12.74 -21.17 -21.97
CA GLY A 67 12.43 -20.71 -20.63
C GLY A 67 11.43 -19.56 -20.63
N ASP A 68 11.01 -19.15 -19.44
CA ASP A 68 10.06 -18.04 -19.26
C ASP A 68 10.59 -16.73 -19.87
N PRO A 69 9.71 -15.87 -20.43
CA PRO A 69 10.13 -14.59 -20.97
C PRO A 69 10.68 -13.66 -19.88
N PHE A 70 11.54 -12.72 -20.27
CA PHE A 70 12.26 -11.81 -19.36
C PHE A 70 11.32 -11.12 -18.35
N SER A 71 10.20 -10.61 -18.85
CA SER A 71 9.16 -9.95 -18.05
C SER A 71 8.65 -10.84 -16.91
N THR A 72 8.38 -12.12 -17.18
CA THR A 72 7.85 -13.05 -16.19
C THR A 72 8.87 -13.36 -15.11
N VAL A 73 10.14 -13.55 -15.48
CA VAL A 73 11.22 -13.78 -14.51
C VAL A 73 11.40 -12.54 -13.63
N LEU A 74 11.40 -11.35 -14.23
CA LEU A 74 11.55 -10.09 -13.51
C LEU A 74 10.42 -9.88 -12.50
N ILE A 75 9.16 -10.08 -12.93
CA ILE A 75 7.98 -9.99 -12.04
C ILE A 75 8.11 -10.99 -10.90
N ARG A 76 8.44 -12.26 -11.17
CA ARG A 76 8.58 -13.28 -10.11
C ARG A 76 9.68 -12.94 -9.10
N THR A 77 10.74 -12.27 -9.54
CA THR A 77 11.81 -11.83 -8.64
C THR A 77 11.40 -10.65 -7.76
N ILE A 78 10.64 -9.70 -8.30
CA ILE A 78 10.32 -8.42 -7.62
C ILE A 78 9.00 -8.49 -6.83
N ALA A 79 8.01 -9.25 -7.30
CA ALA A 79 6.67 -9.36 -6.70
C ALA A 79 6.68 -9.70 -5.19
N PRO A 80 7.57 -10.56 -4.67
CA PRO A 80 7.62 -10.81 -3.22
C PRO A 80 7.92 -9.55 -2.40
N VAL A 81 8.77 -8.65 -2.90
CA VAL A 81 9.12 -7.40 -2.22
C VAL A 81 7.93 -6.45 -2.21
N PHE A 82 7.21 -6.37 -3.34
CA PHE A 82 5.97 -5.63 -3.46
C PHE A 82 4.90 -6.11 -2.47
N TRP A 83 4.68 -7.42 -2.39
CA TRP A 83 3.72 -8.00 -1.44
C TRP A 83 4.10 -7.77 0.01
N ASN A 84 5.40 -7.87 0.33
CA ASN A 84 5.89 -7.55 1.65
C ASN A 84 5.58 -6.10 2.05
N HIS A 85 5.69 -5.17 1.10
CA HIS A 85 5.37 -3.76 1.34
C HIS A 85 3.88 -3.56 1.65
N LEU A 86 2.99 -4.18 0.85
CA LEU A 86 1.55 -4.15 1.11
C LEU A 86 1.18 -4.73 2.49
N LYS A 87 1.82 -5.83 2.90
CA LYS A 87 1.61 -6.44 4.21
C LYS A 87 2.06 -5.53 5.36
N GLN A 88 3.19 -4.86 5.22
CA GLN A 88 3.74 -3.98 6.26
C GLN A 88 2.86 -2.78 6.57
N ILE A 89 2.17 -2.25 5.55
CA ILE A 89 1.22 -1.15 5.70
C ILE A 89 -0.21 -1.63 5.99
N TYR A 90 -0.40 -2.93 6.25
CA TYR A 90 -1.71 -3.56 6.46
C TYR A 90 -2.71 -3.20 5.36
N ALA A 91 -2.28 -3.15 4.09
CA ALA A 91 -3.15 -2.83 2.96
C ALA A 91 -4.27 -3.88 2.79
N PRO A 92 -5.54 -3.51 2.58
CA PRO A 92 -6.62 -4.46 2.35
C PRO A 92 -6.37 -5.30 1.10
N SER A 93 -5.74 -4.70 0.07
CA SER A 93 -5.38 -5.40 -1.16
C SER A 93 -4.34 -6.50 -0.96
N ALA A 94 -3.64 -6.54 0.19
CA ALA A 94 -2.71 -7.63 0.50
C ALA A 94 -3.39 -9.01 0.55
N LYS A 95 -4.68 -9.06 0.92
CA LYS A 95 -5.48 -10.32 0.96
C LYS A 95 -5.68 -10.91 -0.44
N LYS A 96 -5.77 -10.06 -1.47
CA LYS A 96 -5.99 -10.45 -2.88
C LYS A 96 -4.71 -10.49 -3.72
N ALA A 97 -3.54 -10.36 -3.07
CA ALA A 97 -2.27 -10.18 -3.76
C ALA A 97 -1.85 -11.35 -4.68
N HIS A 98 -2.41 -12.53 -4.47
CA HIS A 98 -2.15 -13.72 -5.30
C HIS A 98 -2.78 -13.65 -6.70
N ASP A 99 -3.83 -12.86 -6.89
CA ASP A 99 -4.56 -12.75 -8.16
C ASP A 99 -4.08 -11.57 -9.03
N PHE A 100 -3.00 -10.91 -8.62
CA PHE A 100 -2.49 -9.71 -9.29
C PHE A 100 -1.80 -10.03 -10.62
N ASP A 101 -2.28 -9.40 -11.70
CA ASP A 101 -1.59 -9.39 -13.00
C ASP A 101 -0.68 -8.16 -13.12
N PHE A 102 0.61 -8.40 -12.98
CA PHE A 102 1.64 -7.36 -13.01
C PHE A 102 2.10 -7.00 -14.42
N SER A 103 2.35 -5.71 -14.63
CA SER A 103 3.15 -5.24 -15.77
C SER A 103 4.59 -5.02 -15.32
N ALA A 104 5.54 -5.76 -15.90
CA ALA A 104 6.96 -5.64 -15.56
C ALA A 104 7.51 -4.18 -15.60
N PRO A 105 7.26 -3.37 -16.65
CA PRO A 105 7.76 -2.00 -16.67
C PRO A 105 7.09 -1.12 -15.60
N ARG A 106 5.78 -1.30 -15.33
CA ARG A 106 5.10 -0.51 -14.29
C ARG A 106 5.61 -0.89 -12.89
N LEU A 107 5.75 -2.19 -12.62
CA LEU A 107 6.30 -2.68 -11.36
C LEU A 107 7.71 -2.13 -11.11
N MET A 108 8.56 -2.11 -12.14
CA MET A 108 9.89 -1.51 -12.06
C MET A 108 9.83 0.00 -11.75
N LEU A 109 9.00 0.74 -12.48
CA LEU A 109 8.82 2.19 -12.27
C LEU A 109 8.31 2.51 -10.88
N VAL A 110 7.34 1.74 -10.38
CA VAL A 110 6.79 1.89 -9.03
C VAL A 110 7.90 1.79 -8.00
N HIS A 111 8.72 0.73 -8.04
CA HIS A 111 9.85 0.58 -7.11
C HIS A 111 10.96 1.61 -7.28
N LEU A 112 11.15 2.15 -8.48
CA LEU A 112 12.16 3.18 -8.74
C LEU A 112 11.78 4.53 -8.14
N VAL A 113 10.49 4.87 -8.20
CA VAL A 113 9.92 6.14 -7.69
C VAL A 113 9.47 6.03 -6.23
N LEU A 114 9.29 4.81 -5.72
CA LEU A 114 8.85 4.52 -4.35
C LEU A 114 9.68 5.22 -3.26
N PRO A 115 11.03 5.33 -3.32
CA PRO A 115 11.79 6.08 -2.32
C PRO A 115 11.35 7.54 -2.22
N ILE A 116 11.11 8.20 -3.36
CA ILE A 116 10.69 9.61 -3.39
C ILE A 116 9.31 9.78 -2.75
N VAL A 117 8.38 8.89 -3.12
CA VAL A 117 7.03 8.86 -2.54
C VAL A 117 7.13 8.62 -1.03
N SER A 118 7.92 7.64 -0.60
CA SER A 118 8.11 7.27 0.80
C SER A 118 8.69 8.38 1.65
N PHE A 119 9.69 9.13 1.15
CA PHE A 119 10.19 10.32 1.85
C PHE A 119 9.10 11.39 2.04
N GLY A 120 8.25 11.60 1.03
CA GLY A 120 7.09 12.48 1.15
C GLY A 120 6.10 11.97 2.20
N MET A 121 5.79 10.67 2.17
CA MET A 121 4.91 10.02 3.15
C MET A 121 5.46 10.12 4.58
N ALA A 122 6.77 9.97 4.78
CA ALA A 122 7.40 10.12 6.08
C ALA A 122 7.24 11.54 6.63
N PHE A 123 7.45 12.56 5.78
CA PHE A 123 7.20 13.95 6.17
C PHE A 123 5.74 14.17 6.61
N PHE A 124 4.77 13.71 5.80
CA PHE A 124 3.35 13.82 6.17
C PHE A 124 2.98 13.01 7.41
N ALA A 125 3.60 11.84 7.61
CA ALA A 125 3.41 11.03 8.81
C ALA A 125 3.89 11.77 10.07
N TRP A 126 5.04 12.46 10.03
CA TRP A 126 5.49 13.28 11.17
C TRP A 126 4.53 14.44 11.47
N VAL A 127 4.02 15.12 10.43
CA VAL A 127 3.00 16.17 10.60
C VAL A 127 1.73 15.59 11.24
N ALA A 128 1.25 14.45 10.74
CA ALA A 128 0.09 13.74 11.27
C ALA A 128 0.31 13.27 12.72
N ALA A 129 1.52 12.79 13.07
CA ALA A 129 1.86 12.35 14.42
C ALA A 129 1.78 13.50 15.43
N VAL A 130 2.35 14.66 15.09
CA VAL A 130 2.31 15.86 15.94
C VAL A 130 0.88 16.36 16.10
N PHE A 131 0.12 16.40 15.00
CA PHE A 131 -1.30 16.76 15.03
C PHE A 131 -2.09 15.79 15.92
N TRP A 132 -1.87 14.49 15.77
CA TRP A 132 -2.57 13.47 16.55
C TRP A 132 -2.23 13.59 18.04
N LEU A 133 -0.95 13.77 18.41
CA LEU A 133 -0.54 14.01 19.79
C LEU A 133 -1.21 15.25 20.40
N PHE A 134 -1.30 16.33 19.61
CA PHE A 134 -1.94 17.56 20.03
C PHE A 134 -3.45 17.36 20.25
N THR A 135 -4.13 16.68 19.33
CA THR A 135 -5.54 16.30 19.50
C THR A 135 -5.75 15.32 20.66
N LEU A 136 -4.79 14.46 21.01
CA LEU A 136 -4.91 13.64 22.22
C LEU A 136 -4.79 14.49 23.48
N THR A 137 -3.89 15.49 23.48
CA THR A 137 -3.61 16.32 24.66
C THR A 137 -4.71 17.35 24.95
N MET A 138 -5.24 18.02 23.92
CA MET A 138 -6.19 19.13 24.13
C MET A 138 -7.56 18.67 24.64
N GLY A 139 -7.90 17.39 24.47
CA GLY A 139 -9.25 16.89 24.78
C GLY A 139 -10.35 17.54 23.93
N ASN A 140 -11.53 16.95 23.91
CA ASN A 140 -12.69 17.56 23.26
C ASN A 140 -13.34 18.53 24.27
N PRO A 141 -13.49 19.82 23.98
CA PRO A 141 -14.24 20.72 24.86
C PRO A 141 -15.73 20.38 24.95
N ASP A 142 -16.29 19.63 23.98
CA ASP A 142 -17.72 19.30 23.86
C ASP A 142 -18.11 17.91 24.41
N GLY A 143 -17.12 17.05 24.71
CA GLY A 143 -17.32 15.79 25.44
C GLY A 143 -18.13 14.67 24.76
N THR A 144 -18.59 14.83 23.51
CA THR A 144 -19.57 13.93 22.88
C THR A 144 -19.07 13.06 21.72
N GLU A 145 -17.81 13.19 21.26
CA GLU A 145 -17.25 12.36 20.17
C GLU A 145 -15.96 11.59 20.57
N LYS A 146 -15.82 10.34 20.08
CA LYS A 146 -14.54 9.61 20.05
C LYS A 146 -13.71 10.20 18.90
N ARG A 147 -12.69 11.00 19.23
CA ARG A 147 -11.88 11.75 18.26
C ARG A 147 -10.95 10.83 17.48
N ASP A 148 -11.16 10.74 16.17
CA ASP A 148 -10.46 9.79 15.28
C ASP A 148 -9.75 10.46 14.08
N ASP A 149 -9.60 11.78 14.09
CA ASP A 149 -9.06 12.56 12.96
C ASP A 149 -7.62 12.18 12.61
N GLY A 150 -6.79 11.91 13.63
CA GLY A 150 -5.41 11.46 13.45
C GLY A 150 -5.36 10.08 12.78
N ARG A 151 -6.20 9.14 13.23
CA ARG A 151 -6.33 7.82 12.61
C ARG A 151 -6.82 7.93 11.17
N ALA A 152 -7.89 8.70 10.91
CA ALA A 152 -8.40 8.91 9.57
C ALA A 152 -7.33 9.47 8.62
N THR A 153 -6.50 10.39 9.11
CA THR A 153 -5.37 10.95 8.36
C THR A 153 -4.32 9.87 8.03
N VAL A 154 -3.96 9.03 9.00
CA VAL A 154 -3.00 7.94 8.80
C VAL A 154 -3.50 6.88 7.84
N LEU A 155 -4.78 6.49 7.96
CA LEU A 155 -5.40 5.53 7.04
C LEU A 155 -5.53 6.13 5.63
N GLY A 156 -5.78 7.43 5.51
CA GLY A 156 -5.73 8.15 4.23
C GLY A 156 -4.35 8.09 3.59
N ALA A 157 -3.29 8.31 4.38
CA ALA A 157 -1.90 8.16 3.95
C ALA A 157 -1.58 6.73 3.49
N ARG A 158 -2.03 5.71 4.24
CA ARG A 158 -1.93 4.29 3.86
C ARG A 158 -2.62 4.00 2.53
N ASN A 159 -3.87 4.45 2.38
CA ASN A 159 -4.66 4.26 1.16
C ASN A 159 -4.00 4.92 -0.06
N TYR A 160 -3.39 6.10 0.13
CA TYR A 160 -2.62 6.76 -0.92
C TYR A 160 -1.41 5.93 -1.36
N LEU A 161 -0.63 5.42 -0.40
CA LEU A 161 0.54 4.59 -0.70
C LEU A 161 0.14 3.26 -1.34
N GLU A 162 -0.91 2.62 -0.85
CA GLU A 162 -1.49 1.42 -1.46
C GLU A 162 -1.93 1.67 -2.90
N LYS A 163 -2.68 2.75 -3.16
CA LYS A 163 -3.09 3.12 -4.52
C LYS A 163 -1.89 3.35 -5.44
N TYR A 164 -0.84 4.00 -4.92
CA TYR A 164 0.41 4.16 -5.66
C TYR A 164 1.06 2.80 -5.99
N LEU A 165 1.14 1.88 -5.03
CA LEU A 165 1.67 0.53 -5.26
C LEU A 165 0.84 -0.23 -6.31
N LEU A 166 -0.49 -0.17 -6.21
CA LEU A 166 -1.40 -0.85 -7.16
C LEU A 166 -1.29 -0.31 -8.60
N SER A 167 -0.71 0.86 -8.83
CA SER A 167 -0.40 1.34 -10.18
C SER A 167 0.58 0.43 -10.96
N ALA A 168 1.27 -0.49 -10.27
CA ALA A 168 2.10 -1.54 -10.88
C ALA A 168 1.29 -2.58 -11.68
N LEU A 169 -0.01 -2.71 -11.40
CA LEU A 169 -0.89 -3.70 -12.01
C LEU A 169 -1.26 -3.31 -13.44
N LYS A 170 -1.58 -4.31 -14.27
CA LYS A 170 -2.13 -4.05 -15.62
C LYS A 170 -3.58 -3.60 -15.57
N ASN A 171 -4.37 -4.26 -14.73
CA ASN A 171 -5.78 -4.02 -14.50
C ASN A 171 -5.96 -3.48 -13.08
N GLU A 172 -6.89 -2.55 -12.89
CA GLU A 172 -7.29 -2.15 -11.53
C GLU A 172 -7.94 -3.36 -10.82
N PRO A 173 -7.62 -3.58 -9.53
CA PRO A 173 -8.17 -4.69 -8.74
C PRO A 173 -9.63 -4.50 -8.33
#